data_AF-A0A7K9MMR3-F1
#
_entry.id   AF-A0A7K9MMR3-F1
#
_cell.length_a   1.000
_cell.length_b   1.000
_cell.length_c   1.000
_cell.angle_alpha   90.00
_cell.angle_beta   90.00
_cell.angle_gamma   90.00
#
_symmetry.space_group_name_H-M   'P 1'
#
loop_
_entity.id
_entity.type
_entity.pdbx_description
1 polymer ?
#
loop_
_entity_poly.entity_id
_entity_poly.type
_entity_poly.pdbx_seq_one_letter_code
_entity_poly.pdbx_strand_id
1 'polypeptide(L)'
;METLVREKGVNSFQMFMTYKDLYMLRDSELYQVFRACRDIGAIARVHAENGELVAEGAKEALDLGITGPEGIEISRPEELEAEATHRVITIANRVSGPEPGGQDRTPLPAVRRKVVYAETTTAHATLTGLHYYHQDWFHAAAYVTVPPLRLDTNTSAYLMSLLAKHPATWVPHSLGTELPGHPTAWVPHSLGTELPGHPTAWVPHSLGTELPGHPTAWVPHSLGTLLPEHPAP
;
A
#
# COMPACT_ATOMS: atom_id res chain seq x y z
N MET A 1 -8.49 -15.05 12.52
CA MET A 1 -7.05 -14.79 12.28
C MET A 1 -6.22 -16.06 12.41
N GLU A 2 -6.28 -16.79 13.52
CA GLU A 2 -5.50 -18.03 13.74
C GLU A 2 -5.60 -19.07 12.62
N THR A 3 -6.81 -19.43 12.19
CA THR A 3 -7.02 -20.40 11.08
C THR A 3 -6.33 -19.96 9.79
N LEU A 4 -6.36 -18.66 9.46
CA LEU A 4 -5.71 -18.14 8.26
C LEU A 4 -4.18 -18.30 8.33
N VAL A 5 -3.60 -18.07 9.50
CA VAL A 5 -2.16 -18.26 9.71
C VAL A 5 -1.77 -19.73 9.68
N ARG A 6 -2.46 -20.57 10.46
CA ARG A 6 -2.09 -21.97 10.66
C ARG A 6 -2.36 -22.85 9.44
N GLU A 7 -3.43 -22.56 8.70
CA GLU A 7 -3.94 -23.48 7.67
C GLU A 7 -3.93 -22.89 6.26
N LYS A 8 -3.84 -21.57 6.10
CA LYS A 8 -4.00 -20.89 4.80
C LYS A 8 -2.76 -20.11 4.36
N GLY A 9 -1.66 -20.16 5.12
CA GLY A 9 -0.39 -19.51 4.76
C GLY A 9 -0.42 -17.99 4.81
N VAL A 10 -1.39 -17.38 5.49
CA VAL A 10 -1.50 -15.92 5.64
C VAL A 10 -0.64 -15.46 6.80
N ASN A 11 0.25 -14.48 6.62
CA ASN A 11 1.10 -13.96 7.69
C ASN A 11 1.00 -12.44 7.89
N SER A 12 0.05 -11.77 7.25
CA SER A 12 -0.16 -10.34 7.40
C SER A 12 -1.65 -9.99 7.38
N PHE A 13 -2.01 -8.95 8.13
CA PHE A 13 -3.38 -8.46 8.25
C PHE A 13 -3.41 -6.94 8.04
N GLN A 14 -4.35 -6.45 7.24
CA GLN A 14 -4.54 -5.03 6.94
C GLN A 14 -5.63 -4.44 7.84
N MET A 15 -5.32 -3.32 8.49
CA MET A 15 -6.24 -2.53 9.30
C MET A 15 -6.31 -1.10 8.77
N PHE A 16 -7.38 -0.39 9.11
CA PHE A 16 -7.61 0.98 8.65
C PHE A 16 -7.88 1.90 9.84
N MET A 17 -7.23 3.06 9.86
CA MET A 17 -7.50 4.15 10.81
C MET A 17 -8.43 5.22 10.23
N THR A 18 -8.77 5.08 8.96
CA THR A 18 -9.72 5.90 8.20
C THR A 18 -10.88 5.05 7.69
N TYR A 19 -11.75 5.65 6.87
CA TYR A 19 -13.03 5.07 6.44
C TYR A 19 -13.96 4.87 7.64
N LYS A 20 -14.24 5.98 8.33
CA LYS A 20 -15.22 6.04 9.42
C LYS A 20 -16.53 5.37 8.99
N ASP A 21 -17.13 4.62 9.91
CA ASP A 21 -18.35 3.84 9.72
C ASP A 21 -18.29 2.68 8.70
N LEU A 22 -17.12 2.41 8.09
CA LEU A 22 -16.92 1.31 7.13
C LEU A 22 -15.85 0.32 7.59
N TYR A 23 -14.59 0.76 7.70
CA TYR A 23 -13.44 -0.11 8.00
C TYR A 23 -12.61 0.36 9.21
N MET A 24 -12.86 1.58 9.68
CA MET A 24 -12.07 2.22 10.73
C MET A 24 -12.10 1.43 12.04
N LEU A 25 -10.92 1.11 12.56
CA LEU A 25 -10.75 0.59 13.92
C LEU A 25 -10.38 1.71 14.88
N ARG A 26 -10.97 1.67 16.08
CA ARG A 26 -10.60 2.55 17.20
C ARG A 26 -9.31 2.06 17.85
N ASP A 27 -8.64 2.94 18.59
CA ASP A 27 -7.37 2.62 19.25
C ASP A 27 -7.42 1.38 20.14
N SER A 28 -8.53 1.17 20.86
CA SER A 28 -8.72 -0.02 21.69
C SER A 28 -8.78 -1.30 20.86
N GLU A 29 -9.37 -1.25 19.67
CA GLU A 29 -9.49 -2.39 18.75
C GLU A 29 -8.13 -2.66 18.08
N LEU A 30 -7.43 -1.61 17.63
CA LEU A 30 -6.06 -1.71 17.12
C LEU A 30 -5.13 -2.36 18.14
N TYR A 31 -5.23 -1.97 19.42
CA TYR A 31 -4.45 -2.58 20.49
C TYR A 31 -4.71 -4.09 20.59
N GLN A 32 -5.98 -4.53 20.55
CA GLN A 32 -6.31 -5.96 20.62
C GLN A 32 -5.85 -6.72 19.36
N VAL A 33 -6.05 -6.14 18.17
CA VAL A 33 -5.62 -6.76 16.91
C VAL A 33 -4.11 -6.90 16.85
N PHE A 34 -3.36 -5.91 17.32
CA PHE A 34 -1.89 -6.00 17.39
C PHE A 34 -1.42 -7.07 18.38
N ARG A 35 -2.11 -7.23 19.53
CA ARG A 35 -1.82 -8.36 20.43
C ARG A 35 -2.08 -9.68 19.74
N ALA A 36 -3.22 -9.83 19.06
CA ALA A 36 -3.53 -11.03 18.31
C ALA A 36 -2.49 -11.32 17.21
N CYS A 37 -2.08 -10.32 16.42
CA CYS A 37 -1.02 -10.46 15.41
C CYS A 37 0.31 -10.92 16.02
N ARG A 38 0.72 -10.33 17.16
CA ARG A 38 1.91 -10.73 17.89
C ARG A 38 1.84 -12.19 18.34
N ASP A 39 0.73 -12.59 18.94
CA ASP A 39 0.56 -13.93 19.52
C ASP A 39 0.53 -15.03 18.45
N ILE A 40 0.09 -14.71 17.23
CA ILE A 40 0.05 -15.64 16.09
C ILE A 40 1.25 -15.50 15.13
N GLY A 41 2.20 -14.60 15.40
CA GLY A 41 3.37 -14.37 14.55
C GLY A 41 3.08 -13.71 13.20
N ALA A 42 2.05 -12.85 13.12
CA ALA A 42 1.66 -12.13 11.91
C ALA A 42 2.08 -10.65 11.94
N ILE A 43 2.27 -10.07 10.75
CA ILE A 43 2.58 -8.65 10.54
C ILE A 43 1.29 -7.84 10.48
N ALA A 44 1.21 -6.79 11.31
CA ALA A 44 0.13 -5.81 11.25
C ALA A 44 0.47 -4.71 10.23
N ARG A 45 -0.34 -4.59 9.18
CA ARG A 45 -0.30 -3.51 8.18
C ARG A 45 -1.40 -2.51 8.48
N VAL A 46 -1.12 -1.21 8.36
CA VAL A 46 -2.09 -0.17 8.73
C VAL A 46 -2.10 0.95 7.69
N HIS A 47 -3.31 1.25 7.21
CA HIS A 47 -3.59 2.49 6.48
C HIS A 47 -3.81 3.60 7.50
N ALA A 48 -2.82 4.49 7.63
CA ALA A 48 -2.74 5.43 8.75
C ALA A 48 -3.10 6.86 8.33
N GLU A 49 -4.39 7.17 8.32
CA GLU A 49 -4.91 8.55 8.30
C GLU A 49 -5.93 8.70 9.43
N ASN A 50 -6.06 9.88 10.03
CA ASN A 50 -7.07 10.12 11.07
C ASN A 50 -8.49 10.15 10.49
N GLY A 51 -9.22 9.04 10.59
CA GLY A 51 -10.54 8.87 9.98
C GLY A 51 -11.63 9.83 10.43
N GLU A 52 -11.56 10.33 11.66
CA GLU A 52 -12.51 11.33 12.16
C GLU A 52 -12.29 12.67 11.47
N LEU A 53 -11.04 13.13 11.41
CA LEU A 53 -10.68 14.38 10.76
C LEU A 53 -10.84 14.31 9.23
N VAL A 54 -10.58 13.14 8.63
CA VAL A 54 -10.89 12.90 7.21
C VAL A 54 -12.38 13.09 6.93
N ALA A 55 -13.25 12.55 7.79
CA ALA A 55 -14.70 12.62 7.58
C ALA A 55 -15.22 14.07 7.71
N GLU A 56 -14.76 14.81 8.72
CA GLU A 56 -15.11 16.22 8.88
C GLU A 56 -14.52 17.08 7.75
N GLY A 57 -13.25 16.87 7.37
CA GLY A 57 -12.62 17.61 6.27
C GLY A 57 -13.32 17.39 4.92
N ALA A 58 -13.78 16.17 4.64
CA ALA A 58 -14.55 15.87 3.43
C ALA A 58 -15.91 16.57 3.43
N LYS A 59 -16.58 16.60 4.58
CA LYS A 59 -17.84 17.34 4.75
C LYS A 59 -17.63 18.85 4.58
N GLU A 60 -16.62 19.43 5.23
CA GLU A 60 -16.29 20.85 5.12
C GLU A 60 -15.97 21.26 3.68
N ALA A 61 -15.17 20.46 2.95
CA ALA A 61 -14.87 20.72 1.54
C ALA A 61 -16.15 20.77 0.68
N LEU A 62 -17.07 19.81 0.88
CA LEU A 62 -18.35 19.79 0.17
C LEU A 62 -19.26 20.96 0.56
N ASP A 63 -19.31 21.33 1.84
CA ASP A 63 -20.09 22.48 2.34
C ASP A 63 -19.58 23.81 1.76
N LEU A 64 -18.28 23.90 1.43
CA LEU A 64 -17.67 25.01 0.71
C LEU A 64 -17.88 24.96 -0.82
N GLY A 65 -18.58 23.93 -1.32
CA GLY A 65 -18.84 23.75 -2.75
C GLY A 65 -17.68 23.13 -3.54
N ILE A 66 -16.67 22.59 -2.86
CA ILE A 66 -15.52 21.92 -3.50
C ILE A 66 -15.94 20.48 -3.80
N THR A 67 -16.41 20.25 -5.03
CA THR A 67 -16.91 18.93 -5.49
C THR A 67 -16.01 18.29 -6.55
N GLY A 68 -14.92 18.94 -6.94
CA GLY A 68 -13.96 18.39 -7.89
C GLY A 68 -12.94 17.45 -7.23
N PRO A 69 -12.10 16.76 -8.03
CA PRO A 69 -11.09 15.84 -7.53
C PRO A 69 -10.08 16.47 -6.56
N GLU A 70 -9.81 17.77 -6.65
CA GLU A 70 -8.99 18.55 -5.72
C GLU A 70 -9.45 18.45 -4.27
N GLY A 71 -10.74 18.19 -4.04
CA GLY A 71 -11.30 17.96 -2.72
C GLY A 71 -10.61 16.81 -1.96
N ILE A 72 -10.04 15.80 -2.64
CA ILE A 72 -9.37 14.68 -1.94
C ILE A 72 -8.10 15.11 -1.21
N GLU A 73 -7.37 16.08 -1.77
CA GLU A 73 -6.13 16.59 -1.19
C GLU A 73 -6.44 17.62 -0.09
N ILE A 74 -7.40 18.51 -0.36
CA ILE A 74 -7.85 19.55 0.57
C ILE A 74 -8.45 18.95 1.85
N SER A 75 -9.26 17.91 1.73
CA SER A 75 -9.94 17.30 2.88
C SER A 75 -9.03 16.44 3.77
N ARG A 76 -7.82 16.12 3.30
CA ARG A 76 -6.92 15.12 3.94
C ARG A 76 -5.46 15.58 3.90
N PRO A 77 -5.12 16.74 4.51
CA PRO A 77 -3.75 17.23 4.53
C PRO A 77 -2.81 16.26 5.25
N GLU A 78 -1.51 16.35 4.94
CA GLU A 78 -0.50 15.36 5.36
C GLU A 78 -0.36 15.21 6.89
N GLU A 79 -0.75 16.21 7.66
CA GLU A 79 -0.77 16.15 9.12
C GLU A 79 -1.70 15.06 9.68
N LEU A 80 -2.80 14.73 8.98
CA LEU A 80 -3.71 13.64 9.37
C LEU A 80 -3.05 12.27 9.19
N GLU A 81 -2.19 12.12 8.17
CA GLU A 81 -1.40 10.90 7.95
C GLU A 81 -0.29 10.80 9.00
N ALA A 82 0.41 11.91 9.26
CA ALA A 82 1.49 11.97 10.25
C ALA A 82 1.00 11.68 11.68
N GLU A 83 -0.14 12.25 12.09
CA GLU A 83 -0.76 11.98 13.40
C GLU A 83 -1.10 10.50 13.56
N ALA A 84 -1.85 9.93 12.61
CA ALA A 84 -2.27 8.54 12.66
C ALA A 84 -1.07 7.58 12.64
N THR A 85 -0.04 7.89 11.83
CA THR A 85 1.22 7.14 11.79
C THR A 85 1.93 7.17 13.14
N HIS A 86 2.01 8.33 13.79
CA HIS A 86 2.59 8.43 15.12
C HIS A 86 1.78 7.64 16.17
N ARG A 87 0.45 7.78 16.15
CA ARG A 87 -0.45 7.09 17.08
C ARG A 87 -0.36 5.57 16.94
N VAL A 88 -0.41 5.04 15.72
CA VAL A 88 -0.33 3.58 15.50
C VAL A 88 1.01 3.00 15.93
N ILE A 89 2.11 3.71 15.66
CA ILE A 89 3.45 3.30 16.14
C ILE A 89 3.48 3.27 17.67
N THR A 90 2.82 4.21 18.33
CA THR A 90 2.74 4.26 19.80
C THR A 90 1.97 3.07 20.36
N ILE A 91 0.81 2.73 19.77
CA ILE A 91 0.01 1.55 20.14
C ILE A 91 0.82 0.26 19.94
N ALA A 92 1.47 0.11 18.78
CA ALA A 92 2.29 -1.07 18.47
C ALA A 92 3.45 -1.26 19.46
N ASN A 93 4.14 -0.17 19.83
CA ASN A 93 5.20 -0.23 20.83
C ASN A 93 4.68 -0.66 22.21
N ARG A 94 3.47 -0.24 22.59
CA ARG A 94 2.86 -0.63 23.86
C ARG A 94 2.51 -2.12 23.91
N VAL A 95 2.10 -2.70 22.78
CA VAL A 95 1.84 -4.15 22.63
C VAL A 95 3.12 -4.98 22.69
N SER A 96 4.21 -4.46 22.12
CA SER A 96 5.52 -5.13 22.12
C SER A 96 6.31 -4.95 23.42
N GLY A 97 5.87 -4.07 24.32
CA GLY A 97 6.48 -3.83 25.63
C GLY A 97 6.11 -4.87 26.69
N PRO A 98 6.87 -4.97 27.79
CA PRO A 98 6.53 -5.85 28.92
C PRO A 98 5.18 -5.47 29.54
N GLU A 99 4.40 -6.47 29.97
CA GLU A 99 3.11 -6.23 30.62
C GLU A 99 3.31 -5.65 32.05
N PRO A 100 2.59 -4.58 32.44
CA PRO A 100 2.66 -4.06 33.79
C PRO A 100 2.13 -5.11 34.78
N GLY A 101 2.98 -5.57 35.69
CA GLY A 101 2.63 -6.59 36.70
C GLY A 101 3.36 -7.92 36.56
N GLY A 102 4.09 -8.15 35.46
CA GLY A 102 5.05 -9.25 35.35
C GLY A 102 6.23 -9.02 36.30
N GLN A 103 6.51 -10.02 37.13
CA GLN A 103 7.44 -9.95 38.28
C GLN A 103 8.93 -9.91 37.90
N ASP A 104 9.28 -9.35 36.74
CA ASP A 104 10.68 -9.24 36.30
C ASP A 104 11.13 -7.77 36.33
N ARG A 105 11.72 -7.39 37.47
CA ARG A 105 12.31 -6.07 37.75
C ARG A 105 13.74 -5.96 37.19
N THR A 106 13.98 -6.44 35.98
CA THR A 106 15.23 -6.13 35.28
C THR A 106 15.06 -4.78 34.54
N PRO A 107 15.87 -3.75 34.84
CA PRO A 107 15.87 -2.53 34.05
C PRO A 107 16.47 -2.86 32.68
N LEU A 108 15.63 -3.28 31.75
CA LEU A 108 16.04 -3.48 30.37
C LEU A 108 16.51 -2.13 29.82
N PRO A 109 17.69 -2.06 29.19
CA PRO A 109 18.27 -0.81 28.73
C PRO A 109 17.28 -0.05 27.86
N ALA A 110 17.12 1.23 28.19
CA ALA A 110 16.36 2.20 27.42
C ALA A 110 16.77 2.13 25.94
N VAL A 111 15.78 2.21 25.05
CA VAL A 111 15.86 2.07 23.58
C VAL A 111 15.72 0.62 23.08
N ARG A 112 14.54 0.02 23.31
CA ARG A 112 14.02 -0.97 22.34
C ARG A 112 13.82 -0.25 21.01
N ARG A 113 14.60 -0.59 19.97
CA ARG A 113 14.38 -0.09 18.61
C ARG A 113 12.93 -0.38 18.23
N LYS A 114 12.17 0.66 17.86
CA LYS A 114 10.82 0.50 17.32
C LYS A 114 10.93 -0.36 16.06
N VAL A 115 10.29 -1.52 16.02
CA VAL A 115 10.25 -2.37 14.83
C VAL A 115 9.09 -1.88 13.98
N VAL A 116 9.39 -0.95 13.07
CA VAL A 116 8.43 -0.33 12.15
C VAL A 116 9.01 -0.44 10.75
N TYR A 117 8.21 -0.96 9.84
CA TYR A 117 8.47 -0.93 8.41
C TYR A 117 7.46 0.03 7.78
N ALA A 118 7.86 0.69 6.70
CA ALA A 118 7.01 1.56 5.92
C ALA A 118 7.04 1.12 4.46
N GLU A 119 5.92 1.30 3.78
CA GLU A 119 5.77 1.05 2.34
C GLU A 119 5.26 2.31 1.66
N THR A 120 5.54 2.44 0.37
CA THR A 120 4.98 3.51 -0.47
C THR A 120 4.64 2.93 -1.85
N THR A 121 3.84 3.65 -2.62
CA THR A 121 3.44 3.22 -3.97
C THR A 121 4.26 3.95 -5.04
N THR A 122 4.32 3.39 -6.25
CA THR A 122 4.95 4.05 -7.40
C THR A 122 4.38 5.45 -7.64
N ALA A 123 3.07 5.64 -7.43
CA ALA A 123 2.43 6.93 -7.61
C ALA A 123 2.98 7.99 -6.64
N HIS A 124 2.99 7.71 -5.34
CA HIS A 124 3.55 8.65 -4.33
C HIS A 124 5.06 8.89 -4.52
N ALA A 125 5.77 7.86 -4.98
CA ALA A 125 7.19 7.89 -5.27
C ALA A 125 7.58 8.77 -6.46
N THR A 126 6.67 9.03 -7.40
CA THR A 126 7.04 9.60 -8.72
C THR A 126 6.14 10.73 -9.20
N LEU A 127 4.95 10.90 -8.63
CA LEU A 127 3.94 11.88 -9.04
C LEU A 127 3.67 12.90 -7.92
N THR A 128 3.01 14.00 -8.29
CA THR A 128 2.60 15.07 -7.37
C THR A 128 1.08 15.29 -7.43
N GLY A 129 0.53 15.91 -6.38
CA GLY A 129 -0.89 16.27 -6.28
C GLY A 129 -1.34 17.36 -7.25
N LEU A 130 -0.42 17.96 -8.02
CA LEU A 130 -0.77 18.98 -9.02
C LEU A 130 -1.75 18.44 -10.07
N HIS A 131 -1.77 17.13 -10.30
CA HIS A 131 -2.73 16.49 -11.19
C HIS A 131 -4.20 16.66 -10.75
N TYR A 132 -4.47 16.87 -9.46
CA TYR A 132 -5.83 17.10 -8.97
C TYR A 132 -6.43 18.43 -9.45
N TYR A 133 -5.59 19.40 -9.81
CA TYR A 133 -5.98 20.74 -10.24
C TYR A 133 -5.96 20.88 -11.77
N HIS A 134 -5.90 19.76 -12.49
CA HIS A 134 -5.96 19.75 -13.95
C HIS A 134 -7.35 20.20 -14.44
N GLN A 135 -7.38 20.95 -15.55
CA GLN A 135 -8.64 21.53 -16.07
C GLN A 135 -9.60 20.48 -16.64
N ASP A 136 -9.06 19.38 -17.20
CA ASP A 136 -9.86 18.20 -17.53
C ASP A 136 -10.15 17.39 -16.27
N TRP A 137 -11.44 17.24 -15.97
CA TRP A 137 -11.94 16.50 -14.82
C TRP A 137 -11.55 15.02 -14.88
N PHE A 138 -11.57 14.39 -16.07
CA PHE A 138 -11.24 12.97 -16.19
C PHE A 138 -9.76 12.72 -15.89
N HIS A 139 -8.88 13.60 -16.37
CA HIS A 139 -7.47 13.59 -15.96
C HIS A 139 -7.36 13.71 -14.45
N ALA A 140 -7.95 14.72 -13.82
CA ALA A 140 -7.82 14.94 -12.38
C ALA A 140 -8.37 13.76 -11.54
N ALA A 141 -9.54 13.24 -11.92
CA ALA A 141 -10.18 12.11 -11.25
C ALA A 141 -9.36 10.81 -11.34
N ALA A 142 -8.59 10.61 -12.42
CA ALA A 142 -7.76 9.41 -12.60
C ALA A 142 -6.62 9.27 -11.57
N TYR A 143 -6.26 10.35 -10.86
CA TYR A 143 -5.20 10.35 -9.85
C TYR A 143 -5.73 10.26 -8.42
N VAL A 144 -7.07 10.23 -8.25
CA VAL A 144 -7.69 10.14 -6.92
C VAL A 144 -7.35 8.81 -6.28
N THR A 145 -6.59 8.88 -5.18
CA THR A 145 -6.17 7.75 -4.35
C THR A 145 -6.01 8.25 -2.92
N VAL A 146 -5.83 7.32 -1.98
CA VAL A 146 -5.65 7.65 -0.56
C VAL A 146 -4.45 6.89 0.05
N PRO A 147 -3.63 7.55 0.91
CA PRO A 147 -3.57 9.01 1.08
C PRO A 147 -3.36 9.75 -0.27
N PRO A 148 -3.76 11.02 -0.39
CA PRO A 148 -3.66 11.73 -1.66
C PRO A 148 -2.20 12.03 -2.03
N LEU A 149 -1.93 12.18 -3.34
CA LEU A 149 -0.65 12.71 -3.80
C LEU A 149 -0.43 14.12 -3.25
N ARG A 150 0.77 14.43 -2.79
CA ARG A 150 1.05 15.71 -2.11
C ARG A 150 1.42 16.82 -3.11
N LEU A 151 1.01 18.04 -2.80
CA LEU A 151 1.33 19.22 -3.61
C LEU A 151 2.79 19.64 -3.53
N ASP A 152 3.49 19.35 -2.42
CA ASP A 152 4.92 19.64 -2.31
C ASP A 152 5.70 18.86 -3.37
N THR A 153 6.33 19.60 -4.27
CA THR A 153 7.12 19.04 -5.38
C THR A 153 8.36 18.28 -4.90
N ASN A 154 8.76 18.45 -3.64
CA ASN A 154 9.88 17.72 -3.06
C ASN A 154 9.49 16.33 -2.53
N THR A 155 8.19 16.02 -2.35
CA THR A 155 7.73 14.78 -1.74
C THR A 155 8.29 13.55 -2.45
N SER A 156 8.16 13.47 -3.79
CA SER A 156 8.62 12.30 -4.57
C SER A 156 10.13 12.07 -4.43
N ALA A 157 10.92 13.14 -4.55
CA ALA A 157 12.38 13.07 -4.41
C ALA A 157 12.80 12.67 -2.99
N TYR A 158 12.11 13.21 -1.97
CA TYR A 158 12.34 12.86 -0.58
C TYR A 158 12.03 11.39 -0.30
N LEU A 159 10.88 10.87 -0.75
CA LEU A 159 10.49 9.47 -0.62
C LEU A 159 11.49 8.53 -1.31
N MET A 160 11.95 8.88 -2.53
CA MET A 160 13.02 8.13 -3.20
C MET A 160 14.33 8.13 -2.42
N SER A 161 14.67 9.24 -1.77
CA SER A 161 15.85 9.29 -0.89
C SER A 161 15.71 8.36 0.33
N LEU A 162 14.50 8.25 0.91
CA LEU A 162 14.25 7.35 2.04
C LEU A 162 14.37 5.88 1.62
N LEU A 163 13.82 5.51 0.46
CA LEU A 163 13.97 4.17 -0.10
C LEU A 163 15.45 3.83 -0.37
N ALA A 164 16.21 4.76 -0.95
CA ALA A 164 17.63 4.56 -1.23
C ALA A 164 18.48 4.41 0.04
N LYS A 165 18.15 5.13 1.13
CA LYS A 165 18.88 5.08 2.41
C LYS A 165 18.68 3.77 3.17
N HIS A 166 17.56 3.09 2.95
CA HIS A 166 17.22 1.84 3.62
C HIS A 166 16.97 0.74 2.57
N PRO A 167 18.01 0.22 1.90
CA PRO A 167 17.89 -0.81 0.86
C PRO A 167 17.47 -2.20 1.41
N ALA A 168 16.86 -2.25 2.59
CA ALA A 168 16.38 -3.47 3.21
C ALA A 168 15.23 -4.05 2.36
N THR A 169 15.62 -4.97 1.48
CA THR A 169 14.80 -6.00 0.83
C THR A 169 13.60 -5.47 0.08
N TRP A 170 13.81 -5.21 -1.21
CA TRP A 170 12.77 -5.37 -2.21
C TRP A 170 12.09 -6.72 -2.01
N VAL A 171 10.88 -6.70 -1.48
CA VAL A 171 9.91 -7.79 -1.69
C VAL A 171 8.97 -7.25 -2.77
N PRO A 172 9.21 -7.53 -4.06
CA PRO A 172 8.16 -7.35 -5.04
C PRO A 172 6.94 -8.12 -4.52
N HIS A 173 5.78 -7.49 -4.62
CA HIS A 173 4.54 -7.89 -3.97
C HIS A 173 4.05 -9.26 -4.47
N SER A 174 4.65 -10.37 -4.02
CA SER A 174 4.16 -11.75 -4.05
C SER A 174 5.11 -12.61 -3.19
N LEU A 175 4.63 -13.17 -2.08
CA LEU A 175 5.39 -14.14 -1.30
C LEU A 175 5.44 -15.47 -2.08
N GLY A 176 6.56 -15.76 -2.75
CA GLY A 176 6.90 -17.12 -3.15
C GLY A 176 7.67 -17.78 -2.01
N THR A 177 7.14 -18.84 -1.41
CA THR A 177 7.90 -19.69 -0.49
C THR A 177 8.98 -20.44 -1.27
N GLU A 178 10.26 -20.20 -0.97
CA GLU A 178 11.36 -21.04 -1.43
C GLU A 178 11.30 -22.40 -0.73
N LEU A 179 11.16 -23.47 -1.52
CA LEU A 179 11.58 -24.81 -1.11
C LEU A 179 12.89 -25.14 -1.85
N PRO A 180 13.94 -25.65 -1.17
CA PRO A 180 15.22 -25.90 -1.83
C PRO A 180 15.07 -26.95 -2.94
N GLY A 181 15.40 -26.59 -4.20
CA GLY A 181 15.66 -27.56 -5.27
C GLY A 181 14.87 -27.45 -6.58
N HIS A 182 14.04 -26.43 -6.81
CA HIS A 182 13.33 -26.28 -8.10
C HIS A 182 13.51 -24.88 -8.73
N PRO A 183 13.69 -24.76 -10.06
CA PRO A 183 13.75 -23.47 -10.74
C PRO A 183 12.38 -22.77 -10.71
N THR A 184 12.33 -21.53 -10.24
CA THR A 184 11.11 -20.72 -10.10
C THR A 184 10.77 -19.95 -11.38
N ALA A 185 9.49 -19.97 -11.78
CA ALA A 185 8.93 -19.10 -12.82
C ALA A 185 8.28 -17.86 -12.16
N TRP A 186 8.44 -16.67 -12.76
CA TRP A 186 7.98 -15.39 -12.23
C TRP A 186 6.76 -14.86 -13.00
N VAL A 187 5.80 -14.26 -12.29
CA VAL A 187 4.60 -13.61 -12.87
C VAL A 187 4.50 -12.18 -12.32
N PRO A 188 4.73 -11.12 -13.12
CA PRO A 188 4.48 -9.74 -12.72
C PRO A 188 3.07 -9.27 -13.07
N HIS A 189 2.60 -8.26 -12.32
CA HIS A 189 1.35 -7.55 -12.58
C HIS A 189 1.53 -6.19 -13.29
N SER A 190 2.77 -5.76 -13.59
CA SER A 190 3.04 -4.48 -14.28
C SER A 190 4.32 -4.52 -15.12
N LEU A 191 4.30 -3.86 -16.29
CA LEU A 191 5.41 -3.75 -17.26
C LEU A 191 6.68 -3.15 -16.62
N GLY A 192 7.81 -3.85 -16.76
CA GLY A 192 9.15 -3.30 -16.51
C GLY A 192 9.84 -2.96 -17.84
N THR A 193 10.52 -1.82 -17.91
CA THR A 193 11.43 -1.47 -18.99
C THR A 193 12.73 -2.30 -18.88
N GLU A 194 13.15 -2.96 -19.96
CA GLU A 194 14.38 -3.76 -19.97
C GLU A 194 15.64 -2.88 -19.93
N LEU A 195 16.63 -3.31 -19.12
CA LEU A 195 18.03 -2.91 -19.25
C LEU A 195 18.78 -4.00 -20.04
N PRO A 196 19.69 -3.66 -20.97
CA PRO A 196 20.33 -4.64 -21.84
C PRO A 196 21.19 -5.65 -21.05
N GLY A 197 20.95 -6.96 -21.24
CA GLY A 197 21.93 -7.99 -20.86
C GLY A 197 21.43 -9.29 -20.21
N HIS A 198 20.14 -9.47 -19.91
CA HIS A 198 19.66 -10.69 -19.24
C HIS A 198 18.45 -11.33 -19.96
N PRO A 199 18.52 -12.62 -20.34
CA PRO A 199 17.36 -13.35 -20.86
C PRO A 199 16.43 -13.78 -19.73
N THR A 200 15.16 -13.34 -19.77
CA THR A 200 14.10 -13.79 -18.85
C THR A 200 12.84 -14.12 -19.66
N ALA A 201 12.17 -15.24 -19.35
CA ALA A 201 10.90 -15.63 -19.97
C ALA A 201 9.71 -15.11 -19.15
N TRP A 202 8.69 -14.56 -19.82
CA TRP A 202 7.52 -13.92 -19.19
C TRP A 202 6.20 -14.64 -19.51
N VAL A 203 5.23 -14.58 -18.59
CA VAL A 203 3.82 -14.90 -18.82
C VAL A 203 2.94 -13.77 -18.26
N PRO A 204 2.34 -12.89 -19.09
CA PRO A 204 1.49 -11.79 -18.63
C PRO A 204 0.01 -12.20 -18.43
N HIS A 205 -0.73 -11.52 -17.53
CA HIS A 205 -2.17 -11.70 -17.31
C HIS A 205 -3.06 -10.53 -17.86
N SER A 206 -2.50 -9.52 -18.52
CA SER A 206 -3.27 -8.36 -19.03
C SER A 206 -2.90 -8.00 -20.48
N LEU A 207 -3.93 -7.77 -21.32
CA LEU A 207 -3.82 -7.39 -22.74
C LEU A 207 -3.17 -6.01 -22.93
N GLY A 208 -2.25 -5.92 -23.88
CA GLY A 208 -1.76 -4.67 -24.46
C GLY A 208 -1.83 -4.73 -25.99
N THR A 209 -2.03 -3.58 -26.63
CA THR A 209 -2.12 -3.40 -28.09
C THR A 209 -0.76 -3.61 -28.77
N GLU A 210 -0.71 -4.40 -29.85
CA GLU A 210 0.52 -4.64 -30.62
C GLU A 210 0.84 -3.49 -31.60
N LEU A 211 2.13 -3.17 -31.73
CA LEU A 211 2.70 -2.46 -32.88
C LEU A 211 3.55 -3.46 -33.71
N PRO A 212 3.54 -3.43 -35.05
CA PRO A 212 4.10 -4.51 -35.87
C PRO A 212 5.64 -4.57 -35.80
N GLY A 213 6.22 -5.76 -35.54
CA GLY A 213 7.66 -5.97 -35.79
C GLY A 213 8.40 -7.12 -35.08
N HIS A 214 7.86 -7.76 -34.04
CA HIS A 214 8.63 -8.77 -33.27
C HIS A 214 7.82 -10.03 -32.89
N PRO A 215 8.38 -11.25 -33.02
CA PRO A 215 7.70 -12.48 -32.62
C PRO A 215 7.92 -12.81 -31.14
N THR A 216 6.84 -13.02 -30.40
CA THR A 216 6.85 -13.58 -29.03
C THR A 216 5.87 -14.75 -28.95
N ALA A 217 6.26 -15.87 -28.34
CA ALA A 217 5.42 -17.05 -28.16
C ALA A 217 4.54 -16.94 -26.89
N TRP A 218 3.27 -17.32 -26.99
CA TRP A 218 2.26 -17.21 -25.92
C TRP A 218 1.76 -18.59 -25.44
N VAL A 219 1.43 -18.72 -24.15
CA VAL A 219 0.58 -19.82 -23.62
C VAL A 219 -0.45 -19.24 -22.64
N PRO A 220 -1.77 -19.25 -22.96
CA PRO A 220 -2.82 -18.71 -22.08
C PRO A 220 -3.64 -19.80 -21.38
N HIS A 221 -4.02 -19.63 -20.10
CA HIS A 221 -5.05 -20.40 -19.35
C HIS A 221 -5.69 -19.49 -18.27
N SER A 222 -6.70 -18.65 -18.51
CA SER A 222 -8.04 -19.07 -18.97
C SER A 222 -8.99 -17.92 -19.37
N LEU A 223 -9.85 -18.29 -20.33
CA LEU A 223 -11.04 -17.74 -21.02
C LEU A 223 -11.66 -16.35 -20.71
N GLY A 224 -11.87 -15.60 -21.80
CA GLY A 224 -12.95 -14.61 -22.00
C GLY A 224 -13.46 -14.65 -23.46
N THR A 225 -14.76 -14.45 -23.67
CA THR A 225 -15.50 -14.60 -24.94
C THR A 225 -15.11 -13.60 -26.05
N LEU A 226 -15.02 -14.08 -27.30
CA LEU A 226 -14.86 -13.27 -28.52
C LEU A 226 -16.14 -12.47 -28.82
N LEU A 227 -16.00 -11.16 -29.05
CA LEU A 227 -17.02 -10.35 -29.73
C LEU A 227 -16.70 -10.33 -31.24
N PRO A 228 -17.67 -10.60 -32.13
CA PRO A 228 -17.43 -10.63 -33.57
C PRO A 228 -17.16 -9.23 -34.13
N GLU A 229 -16.16 -9.13 -35.01
CA GLU A 229 -15.88 -7.92 -35.79
C GLU A 229 -16.99 -7.68 -36.83
N HIS A 230 -17.50 -6.46 -36.89
CA HIS A 230 -18.19 -5.97 -38.08
C HIS A 230 -17.14 -5.56 -39.12
N PRO A 231 -17.23 -6.01 -40.39
CA PRO A 231 -16.38 -5.47 -41.44
C PRO A 231 -16.81 -4.03 -41.74
N ALA A 232 -15.88 -3.08 -41.59
CA ALA A 232 -16.05 -1.71 -42.03
C ALA A 232 -15.91 -1.61 -43.58
N PRO A 233 -16.55 -0.63 -44.23
CA PRO A 233 -16.79 -0.59 -45.67
C PRO A 233 -15.55 -0.37 -46.56
#